data_AF-A0A356A0Z1-F1
#
_entry.id   AF-A0A356A0Z1-F1
#
_cell.length_a   1.000
_cell.length_b   1.000
_cell.length_c   1.000
_cell.angle_alpha   90.00
_cell.angle_beta   90.00
_cell.angle_gamma   90.00
#
_symmetry.space_group_name_H-M   'P 1'
#
loop_
_entity.id
_entity.type
_entity.pdbx_description
1 polymer ?
#
loop_
_entity_poly.entity_id
_entity_poly.type
_entity_poly.pdbx_seq_one_letter_code
_entity_poly.pdbx_strand_id
1 'polypeptide(L)'
;MRTNRRECMSVIKQNDLIESVSEAFVRINRMCPVDYEHALRAAVRTEQNPKRRETVQKYLSQCLSERKYGELIASEPDMAVVFMRIGQDVRWSGFTGTLQEAVSEGIGRACAEFALCGGDREETPPTSRFATGRAVPVFIHWSLVPGEQLQITVATRSGEAESKTRLLMKTPQESLADCVLKQMNDFKEVFPVPIVLGVGVGGTSESAVLTARECLNDSLNMDELLDRGPQTFVENLRTEIFRRFNEFSRDADCFVSRTRLLDVKIRLQADCYPISPVCLMLETGIPRRLRFVLDGTGPVFF
;
A
#
# COMPACT_ATOMS: atom_id res chain seq x y z
N MET A 1 38.73 -25.38 -16.03
CA MET A 1 38.15 -24.27 -16.81
C MET A 1 37.23 -23.47 -15.89
N ARG A 2 37.72 -22.34 -15.37
CA ARG A 2 36.87 -21.36 -14.67
C ARG A 2 36.05 -20.65 -15.74
N THR A 3 34.76 -20.92 -15.79
CA THR A 3 33.82 -20.18 -16.63
C THR A 3 33.77 -18.74 -16.15
N ASN A 4 34.24 -17.81 -16.99
CA ASN A 4 33.94 -16.38 -16.89
C ASN A 4 32.41 -16.21 -16.93
N ARG A 5 31.74 -16.25 -15.78
CA ARG A 5 30.50 -15.50 -15.62
C ARG A 5 30.92 -14.04 -15.64
N ARG A 6 30.50 -13.28 -16.65
CA ARG A 6 30.46 -11.82 -16.52
C ARG A 6 29.54 -11.56 -15.33
N GLU A 7 30.11 -11.26 -14.17
CA GLU A 7 29.39 -10.69 -13.04
C GLU A 7 28.86 -9.34 -13.51
N CYS A 8 27.63 -9.31 -14.00
CA CYS A 8 26.98 -8.08 -14.43
C CYS A 8 26.50 -7.33 -13.18
N MET A 9 27.45 -6.84 -12.36
CA MET A 9 27.11 -6.07 -11.17
C MET A 9 26.35 -4.81 -11.59
N SER A 10 25.08 -4.72 -11.23
CA SER A 10 24.29 -3.49 -11.43
C SER A 10 24.85 -2.39 -10.54
N VAL A 11 25.32 -1.32 -11.19
CA VAL A 11 25.78 -0.10 -10.51
C VAL A 11 24.64 0.91 -10.53
N ILE A 12 24.00 1.14 -9.39
CA ILE A 12 22.94 2.13 -9.23
C ILE A 12 23.57 3.48 -8.88
N LYS A 13 23.31 4.51 -9.69
CA LYS A 13 23.78 5.87 -9.43
C LYS A 13 22.78 6.64 -8.58
N GLN A 14 23.26 7.60 -7.79
CA GLN A 14 22.41 8.45 -6.95
C GLN A 14 21.32 9.16 -7.76
N ASN A 15 21.67 9.76 -8.90
CA ASN A 15 20.71 10.48 -9.75
C ASN A 15 19.64 9.55 -10.32
N ASP A 16 20.02 8.35 -10.78
CA ASP A 16 19.08 7.37 -11.32
C ASP A 16 18.02 6.99 -10.27
N LEU A 17 18.44 6.83 -9.00
CA LEU A 17 17.52 6.56 -7.89
C LEU A 17 16.60 7.76 -7.61
N ILE A 18 17.16 8.96 -7.49
CA ILE A 18 16.40 10.19 -7.19
C ILE A 18 15.34 10.43 -8.26
N GLU A 19 15.72 10.38 -9.54
CA GLU A 19 14.85 10.64 -10.68
C GLU A 19 13.74 9.59 -10.77
N SER A 20 14.07 8.30 -10.65
CA SER A 20 13.07 7.23 -10.70
C SER A 20 12.07 7.29 -9.54
N VAL A 21 12.53 7.64 -8.33
CA VAL A 21 11.64 7.84 -7.17
C VAL A 21 10.74 9.06 -7.38
N SER A 22 11.29 10.14 -7.93
CA SER A 22 10.52 11.35 -8.24
C SER A 22 9.40 11.03 -9.24
N GLU A 23 9.75 10.46 -10.39
CA GLU A 23 8.79 10.05 -11.43
C GLU A 23 7.73 9.09 -10.90
N ALA A 24 8.15 8.08 -10.12
CA ALA A 24 7.21 7.16 -9.49
C ALA A 24 6.24 7.88 -8.54
N PHE A 25 6.72 8.81 -7.72
CA PHE A 25 5.89 9.53 -6.76
C PHE A 25 4.89 10.47 -7.45
N VAL A 26 5.29 11.10 -8.56
CA VAL A 26 4.39 11.89 -9.41
C VAL A 26 3.32 11.00 -10.01
N ARG A 27 3.74 9.85 -10.56
CA ARG A 27 2.87 8.89 -11.23
C ARG A 27 1.76 8.36 -10.32
N ILE A 28 2.09 7.98 -9.08
CA ILE A 28 1.09 7.46 -8.13
C ILE A 28 0.10 8.53 -7.64
N ASN A 29 0.44 9.82 -7.79
CA ASN A 29 -0.44 10.93 -7.42
C ASN A 29 -1.28 11.48 -8.57
N ARG A 30 -1.05 11.00 -9.81
CA ARG A 30 -1.78 11.46 -11.02
C ARG A 30 -2.66 10.41 -11.68
N MET A 31 -2.43 9.14 -11.40
CA MET A 31 -3.09 8.07 -12.12
C MET A 31 -3.58 6.98 -11.18
N CYS A 32 -4.90 6.81 -11.15
CA CYS A 32 -5.55 5.69 -10.49
C CYS A 32 -5.01 4.34 -11.01
N PRO A 33 -4.64 3.40 -10.11
CA PRO A 33 -4.19 2.07 -10.51
C PRO A 33 -5.25 1.30 -11.29
N VAL A 34 -4.80 0.54 -12.29
CA VAL A 34 -5.69 -0.22 -13.19
C VAL A 34 -6.45 -1.32 -12.43
N ASP A 35 -5.79 -2.01 -11.51
CA ASP A 35 -6.39 -3.03 -10.65
C ASP A 35 -7.48 -2.43 -9.73
N TYR A 36 -7.27 -1.23 -9.22
CA TYR A 36 -8.27 -0.51 -8.43
C TYR A 36 -9.48 -0.08 -9.26
N GLU A 37 -9.28 0.45 -10.49
CA GLU A 37 -10.39 0.76 -11.40
C GLU A 37 -11.21 -0.50 -11.71
N HIS A 38 -10.56 -1.64 -11.98
CA HIS A 38 -11.24 -2.92 -12.23
C HIS A 38 -12.06 -3.36 -11.01
N ALA A 39 -11.47 -3.31 -9.81
CA ALA A 39 -12.16 -3.66 -8.56
C ALA A 39 -13.38 -2.76 -8.32
N LEU A 40 -13.29 -1.45 -8.60
CA LEU A 40 -14.42 -0.53 -8.53
C LEU A 40 -15.52 -0.89 -9.54
N ARG A 41 -15.18 -1.17 -10.80
CA ARG A 41 -16.15 -1.60 -11.82
C ARG A 41 -16.87 -2.89 -11.43
N ALA A 42 -16.15 -3.86 -10.84
CA ALA A 42 -16.75 -5.07 -10.29
C ALA A 42 -17.69 -4.73 -9.13
N ALA A 43 -17.26 -3.90 -8.19
CA ALA A 43 -18.06 -3.49 -7.04
C ALA A 43 -19.35 -2.76 -7.47
N VAL A 44 -19.32 -1.82 -8.42
CA VAL A 44 -20.53 -1.14 -8.93
C VAL A 44 -21.58 -2.12 -9.46
N ARG A 45 -21.14 -3.18 -10.14
CA ARG A 45 -22.02 -4.21 -10.72
C ARG A 45 -22.65 -5.10 -9.65
N THR A 46 -21.91 -5.45 -8.61
CA THR A 46 -22.34 -6.44 -7.60
C THR A 46 -22.95 -5.84 -6.34
N GLU A 47 -22.67 -4.56 -6.05
CA GLU A 47 -23.05 -3.90 -4.80
C GLU A 47 -24.56 -3.72 -4.69
N GLN A 48 -25.20 -4.29 -3.66
CA GLN A 48 -26.65 -4.24 -3.48
C GLN A 48 -27.13 -3.00 -2.69
N ASN A 49 -26.29 -2.42 -1.84
CA ASN A 49 -26.62 -1.23 -1.05
C ASN A 49 -26.49 0.03 -1.93
N PRO A 50 -27.57 0.82 -2.15
CA PRO A 50 -27.54 2.02 -2.98
C PRO A 50 -26.52 3.06 -2.54
N LYS A 51 -26.37 3.30 -1.22
CA LYS A 51 -25.41 4.28 -0.69
C LYS A 51 -23.96 3.85 -0.95
N ARG A 52 -23.64 2.58 -0.69
CA ARG A 52 -22.30 2.04 -1.00
C ARG A 52 -22.01 2.10 -2.50
N ARG A 53 -23.01 1.77 -3.32
CA ARG A 53 -22.89 1.81 -4.78
C ARG A 53 -22.59 3.22 -5.28
N GLU A 54 -23.28 4.23 -4.75
CA GLU A 54 -23.05 5.64 -5.05
C GLU A 54 -21.62 6.07 -4.67
N THR A 55 -21.15 5.70 -3.46
CA THR A 55 -19.76 5.96 -3.05
C THR A 55 -18.74 5.32 -4.00
N VAL A 56 -18.91 4.05 -4.35
CA VAL A 56 -18.02 3.35 -5.30
C VAL A 56 -18.06 4.03 -6.68
N GLN A 57 -19.25 4.43 -7.16
CA GLN A 57 -19.41 5.15 -8.43
C GLN A 57 -18.71 6.50 -8.45
N LYS A 58 -18.71 7.23 -7.32
CA LYS A 58 -17.97 8.49 -7.18
C LYS A 58 -16.47 8.28 -7.37
N TYR A 59 -15.90 7.28 -6.68
CA TYR A 59 -14.49 6.92 -6.82
C TYR A 59 -14.14 6.41 -8.22
N LEU A 60 -15.03 5.67 -8.87
CA LEU A 60 -14.83 5.23 -10.26
C LEU A 60 -14.84 6.42 -11.21
N SER A 61 -15.78 7.35 -11.04
CA SER A 61 -15.84 8.59 -11.85
C SER A 61 -14.57 9.44 -11.69
N GLN A 62 -14.04 9.50 -10.47
CA GLN A 62 -12.78 10.19 -10.17
C GLN A 62 -11.60 9.55 -10.92
N CYS A 63 -11.40 8.23 -10.83
CA CYS A 63 -10.38 7.51 -11.60
C CYS A 63 -10.49 7.72 -13.12
N LEU A 64 -11.72 7.80 -13.66
CA LEU A 64 -11.95 8.03 -15.09
C LEU A 64 -11.69 9.48 -15.51
N SER A 65 -11.99 10.44 -14.64
CA SER A 65 -11.72 11.86 -14.85
C SER A 65 -10.22 12.13 -14.94
N GLU A 66 -9.45 11.61 -13.97
CA GLU A 66 -7.99 11.71 -13.93
C GLU A 66 -7.35 11.20 -15.23
N ARG A 67 -7.78 10.02 -15.71
CA ARG A 67 -7.28 9.46 -16.97
C ARG A 67 -7.49 10.40 -18.17
N LYS A 68 -8.58 11.17 -18.16
CA LYS A 68 -8.95 12.05 -19.27
C LYS A 68 -8.27 13.42 -19.18
N TYR A 69 -8.11 13.97 -17.99
CA TYR A 69 -7.71 15.36 -17.79
C TYR A 69 -6.33 15.54 -17.12
N GLY A 70 -5.71 14.47 -16.63
CA GLY A 70 -4.38 14.50 -15.99
C GLY A 70 -4.36 15.20 -14.63
N GLU A 71 -5.51 15.31 -13.97
CA GLU A 71 -5.66 15.92 -12.65
C GLU A 71 -5.03 15.05 -11.55
N LEU A 72 -4.67 15.67 -10.42
CA LEU A 72 -4.20 14.95 -9.24
C LEU A 72 -5.33 14.11 -8.64
N ILE A 73 -4.99 12.88 -8.23
CA ILE A 73 -5.95 11.92 -7.68
C ILE A 73 -6.54 12.41 -6.37
N ALA A 74 -5.74 12.98 -5.49
CA ALA A 74 -6.17 13.39 -4.16
C ALA A 74 -5.27 14.52 -3.64
N SER A 75 -5.72 15.18 -2.57
CA SER A 75 -4.90 16.11 -1.80
C SER A 75 -3.62 15.45 -1.27
N GLU A 76 -2.75 16.29 -0.72
CA GLU A 76 -1.39 15.98 -0.27
C GLU A 76 -1.29 14.61 0.43
N PRO A 77 -0.27 13.80 0.12
CA PRO A 77 -0.04 12.56 0.84
C PRO A 77 0.41 12.83 2.28
N ASP A 78 -0.29 12.24 3.26
CA ASP A 78 0.06 12.37 4.68
C ASP A 78 1.48 11.81 4.98
N MET A 79 1.87 10.76 4.26
CA MET A 79 3.22 10.17 4.33
C MET A 79 3.55 9.36 3.07
N ALA A 80 4.84 9.21 2.80
CA ALA A 80 5.38 8.31 1.79
C ALA A 80 6.01 7.10 2.48
N VAL A 81 5.68 5.90 1.99
CA VAL A 81 6.31 4.65 2.42
C VAL A 81 6.97 3.99 1.21
N VAL A 82 8.25 3.69 1.33
CA VAL A 82 9.06 3.09 0.27
C VAL A 82 9.58 1.73 0.73
N PHE A 83 9.32 0.69 -0.06
CA PHE A 83 9.90 -0.63 0.14
C PHE A 83 11.03 -0.84 -0.85
N MET A 84 12.24 -1.11 -0.36
CA MET A 84 13.42 -1.39 -1.17
C MET A 84 13.86 -2.83 -0.96
N ARG A 85 13.78 -3.66 -2.01
CA ARG A 85 14.41 -4.99 -2.04
C ARG A 85 15.72 -4.84 -2.80
N ILE A 86 16.82 -4.87 -2.05
CA ILE A 86 18.16 -4.58 -2.53
C ILE A 86 18.87 -5.90 -2.83
N GLY A 87 19.19 -6.14 -4.11
CA GLY A 87 20.03 -7.25 -4.53
C GLY A 87 21.39 -7.23 -3.84
N GLN A 88 21.86 -8.38 -3.34
CA GLN A 88 23.17 -8.51 -2.69
C GLN A 88 24.35 -8.10 -3.58
N ASP A 89 24.18 -8.18 -4.90
CA ASP A 89 25.21 -7.84 -5.88
C ASP A 89 25.10 -6.39 -6.40
N VAL A 90 24.13 -5.61 -5.88
CA VAL A 90 23.99 -4.17 -6.19
C VAL A 90 25.19 -3.39 -5.68
N ARG A 91 25.74 -2.53 -6.54
CA ARG A 91 26.76 -1.54 -6.19
C ARG A 91 26.19 -0.13 -6.30
N TRP A 92 26.66 0.75 -5.42
CA TRP A 92 26.24 2.15 -5.37
C TRP A 92 27.35 3.04 -5.90
N SER A 93 27.01 4.02 -6.75
CA SER A 93 28.00 4.94 -7.33
C SER A 93 27.52 6.39 -7.28
N GLY A 94 28.45 7.31 -7.00
CA GLY A 94 28.17 8.75 -7.00
C GLY A 94 27.27 9.23 -5.86
N PHE A 95 27.11 8.44 -4.79
CA PHE A 95 26.36 8.83 -3.61
C PHE A 95 27.16 9.82 -2.75
N THR A 96 26.60 11.01 -2.52
CA THR A 96 27.14 12.03 -1.60
C THR A 96 26.55 11.93 -0.19
N GLY A 97 25.50 11.12 -0.03
CA GLY A 97 24.80 10.88 1.23
C GLY A 97 24.23 9.46 1.32
N THR A 98 23.24 9.28 2.18
CA THR A 98 22.56 8.00 2.42
C THR A 98 21.50 7.70 1.36
N LEU A 99 21.11 6.42 1.25
CA LEU A 99 19.95 6.02 0.43
C LEU A 99 18.66 6.72 0.90
N GLN A 100 18.51 6.92 2.21
CA GLN A 100 17.38 7.63 2.79
C GLN A 100 17.30 9.06 2.26
N GLU A 101 18.42 9.79 2.25
CA GLU A 101 18.48 11.16 1.73
C GLU A 101 18.18 11.21 0.24
N ALA A 102 18.68 10.26 -0.55
CA ALA A 102 18.38 10.18 -1.99
C ALA A 102 16.89 9.91 -2.27
N VAL A 103 16.25 9.00 -1.54
CA VAL A 103 14.82 8.73 -1.68
C VAL A 103 13.98 9.93 -1.22
N SER A 104 14.34 10.54 -0.09
CA SER A 104 13.68 11.76 0.41
C SER A 104 13.80 12.92 -0.57
N GLU A 105 14.97 13.10 -1.21
CA GLU A 105 15.20 14.10 -2.25
C GLU A 105 14.29 13.85 -3.47
N GLY A 106 14.17 12.60 -3.94
CA GLY A 106 13.27 12.27 -5.06
C GLY A 106 11.81 12.62 -4.76
N ILE A 107 11.34 12.29 -3.56
CA ILE A 107 9.98 12.64 -3.08
C ILE A 107 9.85 14.16 -2.95
N GLY A 108 10.86 14.85 -2.40
CA GLY A 108 10.89 16.30 -2.28
C GLY A 108 10.78 17.01 -3.63
N ARG A 109 11.52 16.55 -4.65
CA ARG A 109 11.44 17.05 -6.03
C ARG A 109 10.05 16.87 -6.61
N ALA A 110 9.44 15.69 -6.44
CA ALA A 110 8.09 15.42 -6.92
C ALA A 110 7.06 16.34 -6.25
N CYS A 111 7.21 16.61 -4.95
CA CYS A 111 6.33 17.52 -4.24
C CYS A 111 6.47 18.97 -4.72
N ALA A 112 7.70 19.42 -4.94
CA ALA A 112 8.01 20.78 -5.40
C ALA A 112 7.55 21.04 -6.84
N GLU A 113 7.76 20.07 -7.74
CA GLU A 113 7.40 20.21 -9.15
C GLU A 113 5.89 20.27 -9.37
N PHE A 114 5.10 19.52 -8.59
CA PHE A 114 3.68 19.35 -8.84
C PHE A 114 2.76 20.03 -7.84
N ALA A 115 3.31 20.90 -6.97
CA ALA A 115 2.59 21.52 -5.86
C ALA A 115 1.71 20.50 -5.11
N LEU A 116 2.23 19.26 -4.96
CA LEU A 116 1.54 18.18 -4.24
C LEU A 116 1.37 18.54 -2.77
N CYS A 117 2.13 19.52 -2.29
CA CYS A 117 1.93 20.22 -1.03
C CYS A 117 1.35 21.62 -1.33
N GLY A 118 0.18 21.92 -0.77
CA GLY A 118 -0.48 23.21 -0.81
C GLY A 118 0.38 24.29 -0.16
N GLY A 119 0.34 25.48 -0.75
CA GLY A 119 1.12 26.65 -0.30
C GLY A 119 0.65 27.30 1.00
N ASP A 120 -0.19 26.61 1.79
CA ASP A 120 -0.86 27.17 2.96
C ASP A 120 -0.52 26.33 4.20
N ARG A 121 0.14 26.97 5.18
CA ARG A 121 -0.15 26.89 6.64
C ARG A 121 0.95 26.48 7.61
N GLU A 122 1.17 27.44 8.50
CA GLU A 122 1.50 27.41 9.94
C GLU A 122 2.57 26.46 10.52
N GLU A 123 3.55 27.14 11.10
CA GLU A 123 4.62 26.70 11.99
C GLU A 123 4.05 25.87 13.17
N THR A 124 4.09 24.53 13.03
CA THR A 124 3.89 23.61 14.16
C THR A 124 5.24 23.38 14.85
N PRO A 125 5.34 23.39 16.20
CA PRO A 125 6.61 23.57 16.89
C PRO A 125 7.60 22.40 16.69
N PRO A 126 8.92 22.68 16.76
CA PRO A 126 9.96 21.76 16.36
C PRO A 126 10.44 20.92 17.55
N THR A 127 10.06 19.63 17.59
CA THR A 127 10.74 18.65 18.46
C THR A 127 11.42 17.53 17.68
N SER A 128 11.45 17.57 16.35
CA SER A 128 12.29 16.67 15.56
C SER A 128 13.14 17.45 14.57
N ARG A 129 14.42 17.08 14.49
CA ARG A 129 15.44 17.68 13.63
C ARG A 129 15.12 17.48 12.15
N PHE A 130 14.21 18.26 11.58
CA PHE A 130 14.04 18.41 10.13
C PHE A 130 13.57 19.85 9.88
N ALA A 131 14.47 20.71 9.43
CA ALA A 131 14.21 22.14 9.28
C ALA A 131 13.16 22.43 8.18
N THR A 132 12.24 23.35 8.50
CA THR A 132 11.48 24.31 7.65
C THR A 132 10.96 23.87 6.27
N GLY A 133 9.63 23.93 6.12
CA GLY A 133 8.87 23.64 4.90
C GLY A 133 8.38 22.20 4.93
N ARG A 134 7.10 21.97 5.29
CA ARG A 134 6.60 20.65 5.73
C ARG A 134 6.73 19.59 4.62
N ALA A 135 7.86 18.90 4.60
CA ALA A 135 8.14 17.78 3.69
C ALA A 135 7.26 16.59 4.06
N VAL A 136 6.71 15.90 3.06
CA VAL A 136 6.00 14.63 3.24
C VAL A 136 6.92 13.67 4.00
N PRO A 137 6.53 13.16 5.19
CA PRO A 137 7.35 12.22 5.93
C PRO A 137 7.65 10.96 5.10
N VAL A 138 8.93 10.57 5.02
CA VAL A 138 9.39 9.43 4.21
C VAL A 138 9.85 8.29 5.11
N PHE A 139 9.16 7.17 5.05
CA PHE A 139 9.50 5.94 5.76
C PHE A 139 10.01 4.91 4.76
N ILE A 140 11.20 4.36 5.00
CA ILE A 140 11.80 3.36 4.11
C ILE A 140 11.95 2.04 4.86
N HIS A 141 11.48 0.97 4.22
CA HIS A 141 11.69 -0.40 4.66
C HIS A 141 12.58 -1.11 3.64
N TRP A 142 13.72 -1.63 4.08
CA TRP A 142 14.67 -2.31 3.22
C TRP A 142 14.77 -3.80 3.56
N SER A 143 14.99 -4.62 2.53
CA SER A 143 15.33 -6.03 2.66
C SER A 143 16.46 -6.37 1.68
N LEU A 144 17.43 -7.16 2.13
CA LEU A 144 18.46 -7.70 1.25
C LEU A 144 17.93 -8.98 0.61
N VAL A 145 18.08 -9.11 -0.71
CA VAL A 145 17.60 -10.26 -1.49
C VAL A 145 18.72 -10.76 -2.42
N PRO A 146 18.72 -12.05 -2.82
CA PRO A 146 19.65 -12.53 -3.83
C PRO A 146 19.48 -11.78 -5.17
N GLY A 147 20.58 -11.60 -5.89
CA GLY A 147 20.59 -11.03 -7.24
C GLY A 147 21.19 -9.62 -7.32
N GLU A 148 21.12 -9.04 -8.51
CA GLU A 148 21.78 -7.78 -8.87
C GLU A 148 20.82 -6.58 -8.98
N GLN A 149 19.51 -6.78 -8.80
CA GLN A 149 18.52 -5.73 -9.02
C GLN A 149 18.10 -5.01 -7.74
N LEU A 150 17.76 -3.73 -7.87
CA LEU A 150 17.07 -2.95 -6.84
C LEU A 150 15.59 -2.84 -7.21
N GLN A 151 14.71 -3.50 -6.46
CA GLN A 151 13.26 -3.37 -6.63
C GLN A 151 12.72 -2.36 -5.64
N ILE A 152 11.96 -1.38 -6.12
CA ILE A 152 11.42 -0.30 -5.31
C ILE A 152 9.90 -0.33 -5.46
N THR A 153 9.19 -0.28 -4.33
CA THR A 153 7.75 0.04 -4.30
C THR A 153 7.57 1.35 -3.57
N VAL A 154 7.04 2.35 -4.26
CA VAL A 154 6.70 3.65 -3.69
C VAL A 154 5.20 3.69 -3.48
N ALA A 155 4.78 4.03 -2.26
CA ALA A 155 3.37 4.18 -1.93
C ALA A 155 3.14 5.41 -1.04
N THR A 156 1.96 5.99 -1.11
CA THR A 156 1.51 6.96 -0.10
C THR A 156 0.63 6.27 0.92
N ARG A 157 0.58 6.78 2.14
CA ARG A 157 -0.34 6.30 3.15
C ARG A 157 -1.10 7.45 3.78
N SER A 158 -2.34 7.20 4.16
CA SER A 158 -3.15 8.15 4.92
C SER A 158 -2.89 7.98 6.41
N GLY A 159 -2.68 9.09 7.13
CA GLY A 159 -2.60 9.13 8.58
C GLY A 159 -3.90 8.67 9.25
N GLU A 160 -5.05 8.93 8.61
CA GLU A 160 -6.33 8.44 9.08
C GLU A 160 -6.40 6.90 9.02
N ALA A 161 -5.99 6.30 7.89
CA ALA A 161 -5.91 4.85 7.76
C ALA A 161 -4.85 4.24 8.71
N GLU A 162 -3.72 4.93 8.88
CA GLU A 162 -2.62 4.50 9.74
C GLU A 162 -3.04 4.42 11.22
N SER A 163 -3.75 5.44 11.72
CA SER A 163 -4.28 5.48 13.10
C SER A 163 -5.29 4.37 13.42
N LYS A 164 -5.82 3.72 12.39
CA LYS A 164 -6.77 2.61 12.49
C LYS A 164 -6.09 1.25 12.46
N THR A 165 -4.75 1.19 12.39
CA THR A 165 -4.02 -0.08 12.49
C THR A 165 -4.34 -0.78 13.82
N ARG A 166 -4.52 -2.11 13.78
CA ARG A 166 -4.78 -2.93 14.96
C ARG A 166 -3.78 -4.07 15.02
N LEU A 167 -3.04 -4.17 16.13
CA LEU A 167 -2.22 -5.33 16.45
C LEU A 167 -2.91 -6.12 17.57
N LEU A 168 -3.09 -7.41 17.33
CA LEU A 168 -3.83 -8.34 18.18
C LEU A 168 -2.96 -9.56 18.43
N MET A 169 -3.25 -10.30 19.50
CA MET A 169 -2.61 -11.56 19.82
C MET A 169 -3.69 -12.66 19.76
N LYS A 170 -3.61 -13.54 18.76
CA LYS A 170 -4.62 -14.55 18.45
C LYS A 170 -4.20 -15.91 18.98
N THR A 171 -5.08 -16.58 19.72
CA THR A 171 -4.88 -17.97 20.14
C THR A 171 -5.11 -18.94 18.96
N PRO A 172 -4.49 -20.14 18.93
CA PRO A 172 -4.63 -21.08 17.81
C PRO A 172 -6.08 -21.49 17.51
N GLN A 173 -6.94 -21.51 18.52
CA GLN A 173 -8.34 -21.93 18.43
C GLN A 173 -9.26 -20.86 17.82
N GLU A 174 -8.87 -19.58 17.89
CA GLU A 174 -9.68 -18.49 17.34
C GLU A 174 -9.62 -18.47 15.81
N SER A 175 -10.78 -18.34 15.17
CA SER A 175 -10.89 -18.11 13.73
C SER A 175 -10.34 -16.73 13.38
N LEU A 176 -9.41 -16.68 12.42
CA LEU A 176 -8.87 -15.42 11.93
C LEU A 176 -9.97 -14.53 11.33
N ALA A 177 -10.92 -15.12 10.60
CA ALA A 177 -12.02 -14.37 10.00
C ALA A 177 -12.91 -13.73 11.07
N ASP A 178 -13.21 -14.44 12.15
CA ASP A 178 -14.00 -13.90 13.27
C ASP A 178 -13.25 -12.78 13.99
N CYS A 179 -11.95 -12.94 14.23
CA CYS A 179 -11.10 -11.88 14.81
C CYS A 179 -11.13 -10.62 13.95
N VAL A 180 -10.95 -10.77 12.63
CA VAL A 180 -10.98 -9.65 11.67
C VAL A 180 -12.31 -8.94 11.73
N LEU A 181 -13.42 -9.67 11.58
CA LEU A 181 -14.76 -9.08 11.57
C LEU A 181 -15.07 -8.39 12.91
N LYS A 182 -14.73 -9.02 14.04
CA LYS A 182 -14.88 -8.40 15.36
C LYS A 182 -14.17 -7.05 15.44
N GLN A 183 -12.90 -6.99 15.04
CA GLN A 183 -12.14 -5.73 15.04
C GLN A 183 -12.71 -4.70 14.06
N MET A 184 -13.14 -5.14 12.88
CA MET A 184 -13.78 -4.25 11.92
C MET A 184 -15.08 -3.65 12.47
N ASN A 185 -15.83 -4.40 13.29
CA ASN A 185 -17.03 -3.90 13.94
C ASN A 185 -16.68 -2.92 15.07
N ASP A 186 -15.61 -3.20 15.82
CA ASP A 186 -15.15 -2.40 16.96
C ASP A 186 -14.74 -0.97 16.58
N PHE A 187 -14.40 -0.68 15.31
CA PHE A 187 -14.15 0.70 14.87
C PHE A 187 -15.35 1.61 15.14
N LYS A 188 -16.59 1.09 15.20
CA LYS A 188 -17.85 1.85 15.40
C LYS A 188 -18.00 3.10 14.51
N GLU A 189 -17.21 3.18 13.44
CA GLU A 189 -17.13 4.28 12.49
C GLU A 189 -17.60 3.82 11.11
N VAL A 190 -18.17 4.74 10.34
CA VAL A 190 -18.50 4.56 8.93
C VAL A 190 -17.34 5.14 8.13
N PHE A 191 -16.66 4.34 7.30
CA PHE A 191 -15.69 4.88 6.34
C PHE A 191 -16.43 5.24 5.05
N PRO A 192 -16.56 6.53 4.70
CA PRO A 192 -17.33 6.96 3.52
C PRO A 192 -16.56 6.75 2.20
N VAL A 193 -15.71 5.73 2.14
CA VAL A 193 -14.74 5.47 1.06
C VAL A 193 -14.55 3.96 0.89
N PRO A 194 -14.36 3.43 -0.33
CA PRO A 194 -14.00 2.02 -0.50
C PRO A 194 -12.71 1.68 0.24
N ILE A 195 -12.60 0.45 0.75
CA ILE A 195 -11.42 -0.01 1.51
C ILE A 195 -10.79 -1.27 0.94
N VAL A 196 -9.48 -1.41 1.15
CA VAL A 196 -8.75 -2.66 1.02
C VAL A 196 -8.18 -3.02 2.39
N LEU A 197 -8.32 -4.27 2.79
CA LEU A 197 -7.84 -4.76 4.08
C LEU A 197 -6.54 -5.53 3.91
N GLY A 198 -5.48 -5.14 4.59
CA GLY A 198 -4.23 -5.89 4.73
C GLY A 198 -4.17 -6.60 6.07
N VAL A 199 -3.76 -7.87 6.06
CA VAL A 199 -3.67 -8.73 7.24
C VAL A 199 -2.30 -9.41 7.26
N GLY A 200 -1.52 -9.13 8.29
CA GLY A 200 -0.26 -9.83 8.57
C GLY A 200 -0.46 -10.78 9.74
N VAL A 201 -0.04 -12.03 9.60
CA VAL A 201 -0.20 -13.07 10.63
C VAL A 201 1.13 -13.76 10.89
N GLY A 202 1.48 -13.90 12.17
CA GLY A 202 2.68 -14.58 12.61
C GLY A 202 3.94 -13.73 12.52
N GLY A 203 5.11 -14.37 12.66
CA GLY A 203 6.37 -13.67 12.90
C GLY A 203 6.40 -12.98 14.27
N THR A 204 7.21 -11.93 14.41
CA THR A 204 7.14 -11.03 15.59
C THR A 204 6.02 -10.01 15.42
N SER A 205 5.67 -9.30 16.50
CA SER A 205 4.72 -8.18 16.44
C SER A 205 5.10 -7.13 15.39
N GLU A 206 6.37 -6.75 15.29
CA GLU A 206 6.83 -5.79 14.29
C GLU A 206 6.70 -6.36 12.87
N SER A 207 7.04 -7.64 12.70
CA SER A 207 6.98 -8.30 11.39
C SER A 207 5.54 -8.47 10.90
N ALA A 208 4.59 -8.78 11.79
CA ALA A 208 3.16 -8.81 11.45
C ALA A 208 2.67 -7.44 10.95
N VAL A 209 3.08 -6.35 11.62
CA VAL A 209 2.73 -4.98 11.20
C VAL A 209 3.32 -4.65 9.83
N LEU A 210 4.61 -4.93 9.63
CA LEU A 210 5.29 -4.69 8.36
C LEU A 210 4.66 -5.50 7.23
N THR A 211 4.35 -6.76 7.49
CA THR A 211 3.74 -7.68 6.52
C THR A 211 2.33 -7.25 6.12
N ALA A 212 1.51 -6.81 7.07
CA ALA A 212 0.18 -6.24 6.78
C ALA A 212 0.30 -5.02 5.85
N ARG A 213 1.28 -4.14 6.10
CA ARG A 213 1.56 -2.98 5.27
C ARG A 213 2.03 -3.38 3.87
N GLU A 214 2.97 -4.31 3.78
CA GLU A 214 3.52 -4.73 2.49
C GLU A 214 2.48 -5.36 1.58
N CYS A 215 1.59 -6.20 2.11
CA CYS A 215 0.60 -6.90 1.30
C CYS A 215 -0.47 -5.97 0.71
N LEU A 216 -0.68 -4.78 1.29
CA LEU A 216 -1.50 -3.73 0.69
C LEU A 216 -0.92 -3.19 -0.63
N ASN A 217 0.33 -3.52 -0.98
CA ASN A 217 0.90 -3.17 -2.28
C ASN A 217 0.63 -4.21 -3.38
N ASP A 218 0.03 -5.35 -3.05
CA ASP A 218 -0.26 -6.41 -4.00
C ASP A 218 -1.49 -6.06 -4.86
N SER A 219 -1.49 -6.50 -6.12
CA SER A 219 -2.55 -6.19 -7.09
C SER A 219 -3.93 -6.62 -6.60
N LEU A 220 -4.94 -5.77 -6.74
CA LEU A 220 -6.32 -6.13 -6.39
C LEU A 220 -6.87 -7.16 -7.39
N ASN A 221 -7.34 -8.30 -6.88
CA ASN A 221 -7.72 -9.46 -7.69
C ASN A 221 -8.80 -10.33 -7.02
N MET A 222 -9.63 -9.73 -6.17
CA MET A 222 -10.68 -10.46 -5.47
C MET A 222 -11.77 -10.98 -6.41
N ASP A 223 -12.12 -10.22 -7.45
CA ASP A 223 -13.06 -10.63 -8.48
C ASP A 223 -12.56 -11.86 -9.26
N GLU A 224 -11.32 -11.82 -9.75
CA GLU A 224 -10.68 -12.98 -10.39
C GLU A 224 -10.64 -14.20 -9.46
N LEU A 225 -10.33 -13.97 -8.18
CA LEU A 225 -10.30 -15.02 -7.16
C LEU A 225 -11.69 -15.63 -6.91
N LEU A 226 -12.74 -14.81 -6.88
CA LEU A 226 -14.11 -15.29 -6.69
C LEU A 226 -14.60 -16.09 -7.89
N ASP A 227 -14.24 -15.68 -9.11
CA ASP A 227 -14.64 -16.36 -10.36
C ASP A 227 -13.95 -17.73 -10.50
N ARG A 228 -12.64 -17.81 -10.24
CA ARG A 228 -11.90 -19.08 -10.32
C ARG A 228 -12.08 -20.01 -9.11
N GLY A 229 -12.49 -19.44 -7.97
CA GLY A 229 -12.57 -20.11 -6.68
C GLY A 229 -11.23 -20.20 -5.91
N PRO A 230 -11.27 -20.22 -4.56
CA PRO A 230 -10.07 -20.34 -3.74
C PRO A 230 -9.47 -21.75 -3.79
N GLN A 231 -8.15 -21.83 -3.94
CA GLN A 231 -7.38 -23.08 -4.02
C GLN A 231 -6.44 -23.28 -2.85
N THR A 232 -6.11 -22.22 -2.10
CA THR A 232 -5.22 -22.28 -0.94
C THR A 232 -5.94 -21.92 0.36
N PHE A 233 -5.37 -22.27 1.51
CA PHE A 233 -5.89 -21.86 2.81
C PHE A 233 -6.04 -20.34 2.92
N VAL A 234 -5.04 -19.58 2.46
CA VAL A 234 -5.07 -18.12 2.46
C VAL A 234 -6.17 -17.57 1.56
N GLU A 235 -6.35 -18.15 0.37
CA GLU A 235 -7.43 -17.76 -0.54
C GLU A 235 -8.82 -18.03 0.05
N ASN A 236 -8.99 -19.17 0.73
CA ASN A 236 -10.24 -19.46 1.43
C ASN A 236 -10.53 -18.39 2.47
N LEU A 237 -9.57 -18.04 3.33
CA LEU A 237 -9.70 -16.97 4.32
C LEU A 237 -10.01 -15.61 3.68
N ARG A 238 -9.33 -15.25 2.60
CA ARG A 238 -9.58 -14.01 1.84
C ARG A 238 -11.03 -13.94 1.38
N THR A 239 -11.52 -15.00 0.72
CA THR A 239 -12.90 -15.04 0.20
C THR A 239 -13.94 -15.09 1.31
N GLU A 240 -13.67 -15.79 2.42
CA GLU A 240 -14.55 -15.85 3.58
C GLU A 240 -14.72 -14.46 4.21
N ILE A 241 -13.62 -13.78 4.56
CA ILE A 241 -13.65 -12.43 5.13
C ILE A 241 -14.34 -11.47 4.16
N PHE A 242 -13.98 -11.53 2.89
CA PHE A 242 -14.56 -10.65 1.87
C PHE A 242 -16.07 -10.81 1.75
N ARG A 243 -16.57 -12.05 1.68
CA ARG A 243 -18.01 -12.34 1.59
C ARG A 243 -18.72 -11.89 2.85
N ARG A 244 -18.27 -12.35 4.03
CA ARG A 244 -18.91 -12.03 5.33
C ARG A 244 -18.92 -10.53 5.63
N PHE A 245 -17.87 -9.79 5.27
CA PHE A 245 -17.84 -8.33 5.46
C PHE A 245 -18.83 -7.62 4.53
N ASN A 246 -18.93 -8.08 3.28
CA ASN A 246 -19.74 -7.43 2.26
C ASN A 246 -21.19 -7.93 2.21
N GLU A 247 -21.47 -9.06 2.86
CA GLU A 247 -22.79 -9.68 2.99
C GLU A 247 -23.79 -8.64 3.47
N PHE A 248 -24.85 -8.50 2.69
CA PHE A 248 -25.91 -7.54 2.95
C PHE A 248 -26.92 -8.19 3.92
N SER A 249 -26.96 -7.72 5.17
CA SER A 249 -28.09 -7.96 6.09
C SER A 249 -29.01 -6.74 6.16
N ARG A 250 -30.29 -6.91 6.50
CA ARG A 250 -31.17 -5.77 6.82
C ARG A 250 -31.02 -5.29 8.26
N ASP A 251 -30.17 -5.94 9.05
CA ASP A 251 -29.91 -5.60 10.45
C ASP A 251 -29.06 -4.32 10.56
N ALA A 252 -29.59 -3.32 11.28
CA ALA A 252 -28.96 -2.02 11.46
C ALA A 252 -27.59 -2.07 12.18
N ASP A 253 -27.32 -3.15 12.91
CA ASP A 253 -26.07 -3.42 13.65
C ASP A 253 -24.99 -4.13 12.81
N CYS A 254 -25.27 -4.45 11.55
CA CYS A 254 -24.35 -5.15 10.65
C CYS A 254 -23.49 -4.17 9.80
N PHE A 255 -22.35 -4.63 9.27
CA PHE A 255 -21.41 -3.89 8.40
C PHE A 255 -22.03 -3.17 7.20
N VAL A 256 -23.29 -3.51 6.92
CA VAL A 256 -24.16 -3.07 5.83
C VAL A 256 -24.23 -1.56 5.68
N SER A 257 -24.10 -0.81 6.77
CA SER A 257 -24.20 0.66 6.77
C SER A 257 -22.88 1.40 6.54
N ARG A 258 -21.74 0.70 6.58
CA ARG A 258 -20.44 1.36 6.72
C ARG A 258 -19.73 1.56 5.39
N THR A 259 -19.25 0.48 4.77
CA THR A 259 -18.26 0.61 3.70
C THR A 259 -18.27 -0.59 2.76
N ARG A 260 -17.86 -0.39 1.50
CA ARG A 260 -17.57 -1.48 0.57
C ARG A 260 -16.10 -1.90 0.67
N LEU A 261 -15.86 -3.16 1.04
CA LEU A 261 -14.54 -3.78 0.96
C LEU A 261 -14.28 -4.28 -0.46
N LEU A 262 -13.17 -3.87 -1.06
CA LEU A 262 -12.79 -4.20 -2.43
C LEU A 262 -11.90 -5.43 -2.54
N ASP A 263 -11.00 -5.64 -1.59
CA ASP A 263 -10.12 -6.81 -1.52
C ASP A 263 -9.61 -7.02 -0.08
N VAL A 264 -9.18 -8.23 0.21
CA VAL A 264 -8.50 -8.63 1.44
C VAL A 264 -7.15 -9.22 1.04
N LYS A 265 -6.05 -8.65 1.53
CA LYS A 265 -4.70 -9.18 1.36
C LYS A 265 -4.26 -9.81 2.68
N ILE A 266 -3.85 -11.06 2.64
CA ILE A 266 -3.41 -11.80 3.82
C ILE A 266 -2.04 -12.38 3.50
N ARG A 267 -1.07 -12.14 4.37
CA ARG A 267 0.25 -12.77 4.29
C ARG A 267 0.59 -13.40 5.62
N LEU A 268 0.97 -14.68 5.55
CA LEU A 268 1.34 -15.50 6.70
C LEU A 268 2.86 -15.54 6.80
N GLN A 269 3.37 -15.47 8.02
CA GLN A 269 4.77 -15.72 8.35
C GLN A 269 4.83 -16.88 9.35
N ALA A 270 5.91 -17.66 9.26
CA ALA A 270 6.12 -18.75 10.19
C ALA A 270 6.37 -18.19 11.60
N ASP A 271 5.72 -18.80 12.59
CA ASP A 271 6.00 -18.62 14.00
C ASP A 271 5.89 -19.96 14.75
N CYS A 272 6.34 -19.99 16.00
CA CYS A 272 6.23 -21.14 16.89
C CYS A 272 5.63 -20.77 18.25
N TYR A 273 4.89 -19.66 18.28
CA TYR A 273 4.34 -19.10 19.51
C TYR A 273 3.01 -19.75 19.87
N PRO A 274 2.70 -19.86 21.18
CA PRO A 274 1.38 -20.33 21.62
C PRO A 274 0.27 -19.33 21.30
N ILE A 275 0.61 -18.06 21.01
CA ILE A 275 -0.31 -16.99 20.61
C ILE A 275 0.39 -16.20 19.50
N SER A 276 -0.24 -16.10 18.33
CA SER A 276 0.35 -15.49 17.14
C SER A 276 -0.06 -14.01 17.02
N PRO A 277 0.88 -13.10 16.68
CA PRO A 277 0.53 -11.73 16.37
C PRO A 277 -0.29 -11.65 15.06
N VAL A 278 -1.32 -10.81 15.07
CA VAL A 278 -2.15 -10.50 13.90
C VAL A 278 -2.26 -8.99 13.78
N CYS A 279 -1.82 -8.44 12.66
CA CYS A 279 -2.00 -7.03 12.34
C CYS A 279 -3.08 -6.84 11.27
N LEU A 280 -4.01 -5.93 11.51
CA LEU A 280 -5.00 -5.44 10.55
C LEU A 280 -4.64 -4.01 10.16
N MET A 281 -4.54 -3.75 8.87
CA MET A 281 -4.23 -2.44 8.31
C MET A 281 -5.18 -2.11 7.17
N LEU A 282 -5.74 -0.91 7.19
CA LEU A 282 -6.65 -0.44 6.16
C LEU A 282 -5.91 0.38 5.10
N GLU A 283 -6.34 0.27 3.86
CA GLU A 283 -6.10 1.25 2.80
C GLU A 283 -7.45 1.84 2.41
N THR A 284 -7.54 3.17 2.43
CA THR A 284 -8.79 3.90 2.26
C THR A 284 -8.70 4.79 1.02
N GLY A 285 -9.77 4.86 0.24
CA GLY A 285 -9.75 5.65 -1.00
C GLY A 285 -8.88 5.01 -2.08
N ILE A 286 -8.22 5.83 -2.90
CA ILE A 286 -7.45 5.35 -4.07
C ILE A 286 -6.04 4.93 -3.60
N PRO A 287 -5.68 3.64 -3.70
CA PRO A 287 -4.36 3.17 -3.28
C PRO A 287 -3.28 3.72 -4.21
N ARG A 288 -2.51 4.70 -3.77
CA ARG A 288 -1.44 5.29 -4.57
C ARG A 288 -0.15 4.49 -4.37
N ARG A 289 0.17 3.61 -5.31
CA ARG A 289 1.34 2.72 -5.27
C ARG A 289 1.89 2.41 -6.65
N LEU A 290 3.21 2.24 -6.74
CA LEU A 290 3.91 1.82 -7.96
C LEU A 290 5.14 0.99 -7.60
N ARG A 291 5.40 -0.07 -8.37
CA ARG A 291 6.61 -0.88 -8.26
C ARG A 291 7.43 -0.74 -9.53
N PHE A 292 8.75 -0.58 -9.37
CA PHE A 292 9.71 -0.55 -10.46
C PHE A 292 11.04 -1.18 -10.06
N VAL A 293 11.92 -1.38 -11.03
CA VAL A 293 13.23 -2.02 -10.85
C VAL A 293 14.30 -1.13 -11.44
N LEU A 294 15.41 -0.98 -10.71
CA LEU A 294 16.66 -0.45 -11.23
C LEU A 294 17.67 -1.59 -11.37
N ASP A 295 18.27 -1.69 -12.55
CA ASP A 295 19.25 -2.71 -12.93
C ASP A 295 20.60 -2.10 -13.37
N GLY A 296 20.75 -0.78 -13.24
CA GLY A 296 21.96 -0.03 -13.60
C GLY A 296 21.98 0.49 -15.04
N THR A 297 20.91 0.33 -15.84
CA THR A 297 20.85 0.93 -17.18
C THR A 297 20.52 2.41 -17.19
N GLY A 298 20.06 2.96 -16.05
CA GLY A 298 19.68 4.37 -15.90
C GLY A 298 18.40 4.54 -15.07
N PRO A 299 17.82 5.75 -15.03
CA PRO A 299 16.53 6.02 -14.42
C PRO A 299 15.37 5.35 -15.16
N VAL A 300 14.25 5.16 -14.47
CA VAL A 300 13.00 4.61 -15.00
C VAL A 300 11.95 5.71 -15.12
N PHE A 301 11.27 5.75 -16.27
CA PHE A 301 10.17 6.66 -16.59
C PHE A 301 8.89 5.86 -16.87
N PHE A 302 7.71 6.42 -16.60
CA PHE A 302 6.40 5.71 -16.58
C PHE A 302 5.33 6.31 -17.48
#